data_AF-A0A8C0J2V9-F1
#
_entry.id   AF-A0A8C0J2V9-F1
#
_cell.length_a   1.000
_cell.length_b   1.000
_cell.length_c   1.000
_cell.angle_alpha   90.00
_cell.angle_beta   90.00
_cell.angle_gamma   90.00
#
_symmetry.space_group_name_H-M   'P 1'
#
loop_
_entity.id
_entity.type
_entity.pdbx_description
1 polymer ?
#
loop_
_entity_poly.entity_id
_entity_poly.type
_entity_poly.pdbx_seq_one_letter_code
_entity_poly.pdbx_strand_id
1 'polypeptide(L)'
;RPSQILEVLYLTLVPSLQQETYNSSPKKRSGCKLCPRDWLLHGDKCYWLSKERKDWTGSRDDCSRKSSRMLVIQNREEMDFIQDVVQDANYIWIGLKVILPGGKWTWVDGSPLDPVRFSLSGSAAGNSCGWIRGSQVLSETCDAELKWICQKEAAMI
;
A
#
# COMPACT_ATOMS: atom_id res chain seq x y z
N ARG A 1 64.98 37.82 34.13
CA ARG A 1 63.85 38.78 34.03
C ARG A 1 62.61 37.95 33.75
N PRO A 2 61.54 38.11 34.55
CA PRO A 2 60.66 37.01 34.91
C PRO A 2 59.24 37.09 34.29
N SER A 3 58.51 35.98 34.51
CA SER A 3 57.07 35.86 34.78
C SER A 3 56.05 35.71 33.65
N GLN A 4 55.54 34.47 33.58
CA GLN A 4 54.11 34.14 33.39
C GLN A 4 53.23 35.01 34.30
N ILE A 5 52.10 35.54 33.80
CA ILE A 5 50.83 35.92 34.50
C ILE A 5 49.99 36.81 33.53
N LEU A 6 48.70 36.50 33.37
CA LEU A 6 47.70 36.91 32.34
C LEU A 6 47.77 36.08 31.04
N GLU A 7 47.43 34.79 31.01
CA GLU A 7 46.12 34.18 31.29
C GLU A 7 44.91 34.79 30.52
N VAL A 8 44.36 33.98 29.60
CA VAL A 8 42.92 33.67 29.51
C VAL A 8 41.98 34.63 28.73
N LEU A 9 42.48 35.61 27.96
CA LEU A 9 41.58 36.53 27.22
C LEU A 9 41.51 36.39 25.68
N TYR A 10 42.12 35.38 25.07
CA TYR A 10 41.91 35.09 23.63
C TYR A 10 40.64 34.25 23.34
N LEU A 11 39.61 34.38 24.19
CA LEU A 11 38.33 33.69 24.06
C LEU A 11 37.15 34.61 23.70
N THR A 12 37.38 35.73 23.01
CA THR A 12 36.27 36.58 22.58
C THR A 12 36.30 36.87 21.07
N LEU A 13 35.37 36.19 20.38
CA LEU A 13 34.53 36.69 19.28
C LEU A 13 35.04 36.50 17.84
N VAL A 14 34.90 35.28 17.29
CA VAL A 14 34.46 35.10 15.89
C VAL A 14 33.49 33.90 15.81
N PRO A 15 32.18 34.10 15.54
CA PRO A 15 31.23 33.00 15.38
C PRO A 15 31.34 32.34 14.01
N SER A 16 31.73 31.07 14.02
CA SER A 16 31.29 29.95 13.16
C SER A 16 30.45 30.26 11.91
N LEU A 17 31.07 30.40 10.73
CA LEU A 17 30.44 30.09 9.43
C LEU A 17 31.52 29.77 8.40
N GLN A 18 31.66 28.48 8.06
CA GLN A 18 32.08 27.90 6.76
C GLN A 18 32.99 26.67 6.94
N GLN A 19 32.38 25.52 7.28
CA GLN A 19 32.97 24.23 6.89
C GLN A 19 31.89 23.14 6.79
N GLU A 20 30.90 23.28 5.91
CA GLU A 20 29.97 22.19 5.59
C GLU A 20 29.61 22.24 4.09
N THR A 21 30.60 22.15 3.20
CA THR A 21 30.36 22.01 1.75
C THR A 21 31.21 20.89 1.13
N TYR A 22 31.25 19.71 1.75
CA TYR A 22 31.82 18.51 1.10
C TYR A 22 31.35 17.20 1.74
N ASN A 23 30.05 16.87 1.64
CA ASN A 23 29.56 15.49 1.52
C ASN A 23 28.03 15.45 1.41
N SER A 24 27.48 15.91 0.29
CA SER A 24 26.12 15.56 -0.07
C SER A 24 26.15 14.46 -1.13
N SER A 25 25.94 13.22 -0.68
CA SER A 25 25.49 12.13 -1.56
C SER A 25 24.36 12.66 -2.46
N PRO A 26 24.24 12.20 -3.72
CA PRO A 26 23.17 12.67 -4.59
C PRO A 26 21.84 12.34 -3.93
N LYS A 27 21.15 13.34 -3.41
CA LYS A 27 19.76 13.18 -2.97
C LYS A 27 19.00 12.76 -4.22
N LYS A 28 18.60 11.48 -4.29
CA LYS A 28 17.62 11.00 -5.27
C LYS A 28 16.49 12.02 -5.29
N ARG A 29 16.28 12.68 -6.43
CA ARG A 29 15.17 13.61 -6.58
C ARG A 29 13.89 12.80 -6.36
N SER A 30 13.22 13.00 -5.23
CA SER A 30 11.90 12.44 -4.99
C SER A 30 10.92 13.17 -5.90
N GLY A 31 10.62 12.59 -7.06
CA GLY A 31 9.61 13.13 -7.97
C GLY A 31 8.23 13.13 -7.31
N CYS A 32 7.32 13.96 -7.84
CA CYS A 32 5.97 14.03 -7.32
C CYS A 32 5.17 12.83 -7.84
N LYS A 33 4.39 12.18 -6.97
CA LYS A 33 3.52 11.05 -7.34
C LYS A 33 2.11 11.57 -7.55
N LEU A 34 1.49 11.17 -8.66
CA LEU A 34 0.12 11.53 -8.98
C LEU A 34 -0.74 10.30 -9.27
N CYS A 35 -2.00 10.41 -8.86
CA CYS A 35 -3.06 9.47 -9.20
C CYS A 35 -4.07 10.11 -10.15
N PRO A 36 -4.83 9.30 -10.92
CA PRO A 36 -5.96 9.81 -11.67
C PRO A 36 -6.97 10.49 -10.74
N ARG A 37 -7.82 11.34 -11.32
CA ARG A 37 -8.93 11.95 -10.60
C ARG A 37 -9.81 10.88 -9.94
N ASP A 38 -10.21 11.13 -8.70
CA ASP A 38 -11.06 10.26 -7.87
C ASP A 38 -10.40 8.92 -7.47
N TRP A 39 -9.06 8.83 -7.56
CA TRP A 39 -8.26 7.76 -6.98
C TRP A 39 -7.50 8.28 -5.77
N LEU A 40 -7.36 7.43 -4.75
CA LEU A 40 -6.64 7.75 -3.53
C LEU A 40 -5.17 7.38 -3.70
N LEU A 41 -4.25 8.30 -3.42
CA LEU A 41 -2.82 8.05 -3.40
C LEU A 41 -2.39 7.56 -2.01
N HIS A 42 -1.70 6.42 -1.97
CA HIS A 42 -1.01 5.95 -0.77
C HIS A 42 0.26 5.20 -1.15
N GLY A 43 1.40 5.66 -0.64
CA GLY A 43 2.73 5.15 -1.01
C GLY A 43 3.05 5.37 -2.50
N ASP A 44 3.22 4.28 -3.23
CA ASP A 44 3.49 4.23 -4.67
C ASP A 44 2.26 3.83 -5.50
N LYS A 45 1.09 3.72 -4.87
CA LYS A 45 -0.11 3.17 -5.49
C LYS A 45 -1.28 4.14 -5.45
N CYS A 46 -2.15 3.95 -6.42
CA CYS A 46 -3.45 4.59 -6.55
C CYS A 46 -4.54 3.56 -6.33
N TYR A 47 -5.56 3.92 -5.56
CA TYR A 47 -6.68 3.04 -5.23
C TYR A 47 -8.02 3.66 -5.65
N TRP A 48 -8.91 2.85 -6.20
CA TRP A 48 -10.27 3.26 -6.55
C TRP A 48 -11.28 2.31 -5.93
N LEU A 49 -12.18 2.87 -5.13
CA LEU A 49 -13.25 2.13 -4.46
C LEU A 49 -14.53 2.23 -5.29
N SER A 50 -15.17 1.09 -5.53
CA SER A 50 -16.43 1.05 -6.26
C SER A 50 -17.60 1.63 -5.46
N LYS A 51 -18.53 2.27 -6.17
CA LYS A 51 -19.84 2.64 -5.62
C LYS A 51 -20.88 1.53 -5.81
N GLU A 52 -20.75 0.79 -6.90
CA GLU A 52 -21.59 -0.34 -7.29
C GLU A 52 -21.13 -1.64 -6.61
N ARG A 53 -21.98 -2.67 -6.69
CA ARG A 53 -21.67 -4.04 -6.30
C ARG A 53 -21.67 -4.93 -7.55
N LYS A 54 -20.75 -5.89 -7.61
CA LYS A 54 -20.64 -6.89 -8.67
C LYS A 54 -20.13 -8.20 -8.08
N ASP A 55 -20.30 -9.28 -8.83
CA ASP A 55 -19.59 -10.53 -8.60
C ASP A 55 -18.06 -10.33 -8.69
N TRP A 56 -17.29 -11.32 -8.26
CA TRP A 56 -15.83 -11.19 -8.25
C TRP A 56 -15.25 -11.01 -9.67
N THR A 57 -15.82 -11.73 -10.64
CA THR A 57 -15.37 -11.68 -12.05
C THR A 57 -15.65 -10.32 -12.68
N GLY A 58 -16.87 -9.79 -12.54
CA GLY A 58 -17.25 -8.47 -13.05
C GLY A 58 -16.47 -7.34 -12.39
N SER A 59 -16.15 -7.49 -11.09
CA SER A 59 -15.26 -6.57 -10.35
C SER A 59 -13.84 -6.56 -10.92
N ARG A 60 -13.27 -7.74 -11.22
CA ARG A 60 -11.93 -7.88 -11.83
C ARG A 60 -11.88 -7.23 -13.21
N ASP A 61 -12.89 -7.49 -14.02
CA ASP A 61 -12.97 -6.98 -15.38
C ASP A 61 -13.16 -5.46 -15.38
N ASP A 62 -13.85 -4.91 -14.38
CA ASP A 62 -13.93 -3.47 -14.18
C ASP A 62 -12.58 -2.81 -13.90
N CYS A 63 -11.78 -3.40 -13.01
CA CYS A 63 -10.42 -2.92 -12.78
C CYS A 63 -9.57 -3.00 -14.05
N SER A 64 -9.72 -4.07 -14.83
CA SER A 64 -9.00 -4.25 -16.10
C SER A 64 -9.37 -3.15 -17.11
N ARG A 65 -10.66 -2.82 -17.25
CA ARG A 65 -11.13 -1.71 -18.11
C ARG A 65 -10.56 -0.35 -17.68
N LYS A 66 -10.23 -0.18 -16.40
CA LYS A 66 -9.58 1.04 -15.86
C LYS A 66 -8.05 1.04 -16.03
N SER A 67 -7.50 0.10 -16.80
CA SER A 67 -6.06 -0.11 -16.93
C SER A 67 -5.39 -0.28 -15.56
N SER A 68 -6.00 -1.11 -14.74
CA SER A 68 -5.62 -1.39 -13.35
C SER A 68 -5.87 -2.85 -13.02
N ARG A 69 -5.65 -3.26 -11.77
CA ARG A 69 -5.97 -4.61 -11.28
C ARG A 69 -6.78 -4.54 -10.00
N MET A 70 -7.43 -5.63 -9.63
CA MET A 70 -8.07 -5.72 -8.31
C MET A 70 -7.00 -5.69 -7.21
N LEU A 71 -7.37 -5.20 -6.02
CA LEU A 71 -6.47 -5.03 -4.88
C LEU A 71 -5.69 -6.31 -4.54
N VAL A 72 -4.37 -6.20 -4.41
CA VAL A 72 -3.46 -7.22 -3.89
C VAL A 72 -2.72 -6.60 -2.71
N ILE A 73 -3.05 -7.09 -1.52
CA ILE A 73 -2.53 -6.56 -0.26
C ILE A 73 -1.14 -7.15 -0.02
N GLN A 74 -0.13 -6.29 0.06
CA GLN A 74 1.28 -6.71 0.16
C GLN A 74 1.76 -6.83 1.61
N ASN A 75 1.21 -6.01 2.51
CA ASN A 75 1.63 -5.92 3.90
C ASN A 75 0.51 -5.38 4.80
N ARG A 76 0.80 -5.29 6.11
CA ARG A 76 -0.16 -4.80 7.11
C ARG A 76 -0.45 -3.30 6.98
N GLU A 77 0.54 -2.50 6.63
CA GLU A 77 0.36 -1.05 6.42
C GLU A 77 -0.66 -0.76 5.32
N GLU A 78 -0.59 -1.49 4.20
CA GLU A 78 -1.58 -1.40 3.13
C GLU A 78 -2.96 -1.89 3.60
N MET A 79 -3.04 -2.96 4.39
CA MET A 79 -4.31 -3.42 4.97
C MET A 79 -4.93 -2.38 5.90
N ASP A 80 -4.13 -1.69 6.70
CA ASP A 80 -4.60 -0.66 7.64
C ASP A 80 -5.10 0.57 6.88
N PHE A 81 -4.36 1.04 5.87
CA PHE A 81 -4.80 2.12 4.99
C PHE A 81 -6.13 1.79 4.31
N ILE A 82 -6.27 0.57 3.79
CA ILE A 82 -7.50 0.16 3.12
C ILE A 82 -8.68 0.21 4.10
N GLN A 83 -8.52 -0.27 5.33
CA GLN A 83 -9.57 -0.21 6.35
C GLN A 83 -10.05 1.22 6.62
N ASP A 84 -9.12 2.15 6.79
CA ASP A 84 -9.42 3.57 7.01
C ASP A 84 -10.26 4.16 5.88
N VAL A 85 -10.00 3.71 4.64
CA VAL A 85 -10.73 4.16 3.45
C VAL A 85 -12.13 3.55 3.36
N VAL A 86 -12.29 2.25 3.64
CA VAL A 86 -13.57 1.58 3.37
C VAL A 86 -14.62 1.82 4.46
N GLN A 87 -14.21 2.12 5.69
CA GLN A 87 -15.05 2.17 6.89
C GLN A 87 -15.74 0.80 7.19
N ASP A 88 -15.86 0.46 8.49
CA ASP A 88 -16.14 -0.91 8.99
C ASP A 88 -17.42 -1.63 8.47
N ALA A 89 -18.30 -0.92 7.77
CA ALA A 89 -19.60 -1.43 7.32
C ALA A 89 -19.58 -2.05 5.91
N ASN A 90 -18.48 -1.91 5.15
CA ASN A 90 -18.45 -2.39 3.76
C ASN A 90 -17.71 -3.73 3.62
N TYR A 91 -18.35 -4.66 2.90
CA TYR A 91 -17.75 -5.91 2.45
C TYR A 91 -17.14 -5.69 1.08
N ILE A 92 -15.83 -5.92 0.95
CA ILE A 92 -15.07 -5.53 -0.24
C ILE A 92 -14.37 -6.74 -0.86
N TRP A 93 -14.63 -6.99 -2.14
CA TRP A 93 -13.83 -7.88 -2.96
C TRP A 93 -12.39 -7.39 -3.06
N ILE A 94 -11.48 -8.32 -2.80
CA ILE A 94 -10.05 -8.17 -3.07
C ILE A 94 -9.64 -9.17 -4.14
N GLY A 95 -8.49 -8.95 -4.76
CA GLY A 95 -7.99 -9.74 -5.87
C GLY A 95 -7.47 -11.11 -5.46
N LEU A 96 -8.17 -11.82 -4.58
CA LEU A 96 -7.81 -13.12 -4.05
C LEU A 96 -8.88 -14.15 -4.43
N LYS A 97 -8.47 -15.30 -4.96
CA LYS A 97 -9.39 -16.41 -5.25
C LYS A 97 -8.72 -17.76 -5.06
N VAL A 98 -9.52 -18.82 -4.97
CA VAL A 98 -9.04 -20.19 -5.04
C VAL A 98 -8.79 -20.60 -6.50
N ILE A 99 -7.69 -21.32 -6.73
CA ILE A 99 -7.38 -21.96 -8.01
C ILE A 99 -7.35 -23.48 -7.82
N LEU A 100 -7.91 -24.19 -8.81
CA LEU A 100 -7.90 -25.65 -8.91
C LEU A 100 -6.89 -26.12 -9.98
N PRO A 101 -6.32 -27.34 -9.84
CA PRO A 101 -6.46 -28.26 -8.70
C PRO A 101 -5.63 -27.83 -7.49
N GLY A 102 -6.05 -28.25 -6.28
CA GLY A 102 -5.28 -28.08 -5.04
C GLY A 102 -5.78 -27.00 -4.08
N GLY A 103 -6.86 -26.28 -4.39
CA GLY A 103 -7.52 -25.39 -3.44
C GLY A 103 -6.64 -24.24 -2.94
N LYS A 104 -5.72 -23.76 -3.78
CA LYS A 104 -4.71 -22.75 -3.38
C LYS A 104 -5.28 -21.35 -3.54
N TRP A 105 -5.15 -20.53 -2.50
CA TRP A 105 -5.44 -19.11 -2.55
C TRP A 105 -4.34 -18.37 -3.32
N THR A 106 -4.75 -17.62 -4.34
CA THR A 106 -3.85 -16.94 -5.27
C THR A 106 -4.38 -15.55 -5.58
N TRP A 107 -3.47 -14.58 -5.55
CA TRP A 107 -3.74 -13.20 -5.92
C TRP A 107 -3.88 -13.03 -7.43
N VAL A 108 -4.51 -11.95 -7.88
CA VAL A 108 -4.67 -11.64 -9.32
C VAL A 108 -3.34 -11.36 -10.03
N ASP A 109 -2.24 -11.14 -9.31
CA ASP A 109 -0.88 -11.09 -9.89
C ASP A 109 -0.16 -12.45 -9.92
N GLY A 110 -0.85 -13.52 -9.55
CA GLY A 110 -0.33 -14.88 -9.54
C GLY A 110 0.47 -15.25 -8.30
N SER A 111 0.72 -14.33 -7.38
CA SER A 111 1.40 -14.65 -6.12
C SER A 111 0.48 -15.48 -5.20
N PRO A 112 1.02 -16.47 -4.46
CA PRO A 112 0.24 -17.22 -3.48
C PRO A 112 -0.04 -16.36 -2.23
N LEU A 113 -1.14 -16.65 -1.54
CA LEU A 113 -1.39 -16.06 -0.22
C LEU A 113 -0.33 -16.57 0.78
N ASP A 114 0.30 -15.65 1.52
CA ASP A 114 1.17 -15.99 2.65
C ASP A 114 0.33 -16.12 3.94
N PRO A 115 0.11 -17.34 4.45
CA PRO A 115 -0.72 -17.57 5.64
C PRO A 115 -0.09 -17.04 6.93
N VAL A 116 1.22 -16.74 6.94
CA VAL A 116 1.90 -16.12 8.10
C VAL A 116 1.54 -14.64 8.20
N ARG A 117 1.33 -13.98 7.05
CA ARG A 117 1.00 -12.55 6.99
C ARG A 117 -0.49 -12.29 7.11
N PHE A 118 -1.31 -13.10 6.45
CA PHE A 118 -2.75 -12.91 6.35
C PHE A 118 -3.48 -14.15 6.85
N SER A 119 -4.26 -13.98 7.91
CA SER A 119 -5.22 -15.00 8.34
C SER A 119 -6.45 -14.94 7.44
N LEU A 120 -6.80 -16.06 6.81
CA LEU A 120 -8.00 -16.20 6.00
C LEU A 120 -8.95 -17.17 6.66
N SER A 121 -10.21 -16.77 6.81
CA SER A 121 -11.29 -17.61 7.34
C SER A 121 -12.34 -17.93 6.28
N GLY A 122 -12.71 -19.21 6.15
CA GLY A 122 -13.79 -19.67 5.29
C GLY A 122 -13.39 -20.83 4.37
N SER A 123 -14.20 -21.12 3.35
CA SER A 123 -14.03 -22.28 2.45
C SER A 123 -12.92 -22.06 1.44
N ALA A 124 -12.09 -23.08 1.17
CA ALA A 124 -11.11 -23.09 0.08
C ALA A 124 -11.58 -23.93 -1.12
N ALA A 125 -12.87 -23.83 -1.47
CA ALA A 125 -13.47 -24.54 -2.60
C ALA A 125 -13.17 -23.83 -3.94
N GLY A 126 -13.37 -24.51 -5.06
CA GLY A 126 -13.04 -23.96 -6.40
C GLY A 126 -13.74 -22.66 -6.77
N ASN A 127 -14.92 -22.38 -6.20
CA ASN A 127 -15.69 -21.15 -6.42
C ASN A 127 -15.58 -20.16 -5.23
N SER A 128 -14.47 -20.20 -4.50
CA SER A 128 -14.23 -19.34 -3.34
C SER A 128 -13.36 -18.13 -3.71
N CYS A 129 -13.84 -16.94 -3.36
CA CYS A 129 -13.19 -15.67 -3.57
C CYS A 129 -12.99 -14.92 -2.24
N GLY A 130 -11.93 -14.13 -2.17
CA GLY A 130 -11.51 -13.44 -0.95
C GLY A 130 -12.08 -12.02 -0.89
N TRP A 131 -12.59 -11.65 0.28
CA TRP A 131 -13.08 -10.31 0.58
C TRP A 131 -12.59 -9.87 1.96
N ILE A 132 -12.73 -8.58 2.28
CA ILE A 132 -12.32 -8.01 3.57
C ILE A 132 -13.47 -7.35 4.32
N ARG A 133 -13.37 -7.43 5.66
CA ARG A 133 -14.16 -6.67 6.64
C ARG A 133 -13.24 -6.29 7.80
N GLY A 134 -13.00 -5.00 8.02
CA GLY A 134 -11.90 -4.58 8.89
C GLY A 134 -10.59 -5.23 8.43
N SER A 135 -9.78 -5.72 9.37
CA SER A 135 -8.49 -6.36 9.05
C SER A 135 -8.60 -7.85 8.68
N GLN A 136 -9.81 -8.40 8.60
CA GLN A 136 -10.02 -9.83 8.36
C GLN A 136 -10.16 -10.12 6.86
N VAL A 137 -9.40 -11.11 6.39
CA VAL A 137 -9.63 -11.72 5.06
C VAL A 137 -10.57 -12.90 5.23
N LEU A 138 -11.66 -12.88 4.46
CA LEU A 138 -12.75 -13.85 4.54
C LEU A 138 -12.99 -14.46 3.17
N SER A 139 -13.53 -15.67 3.14
CA SER A 139 -14.00 -16.31 1.91
C SER A 139 -15.49 -16.10 1.72
N GLU A 140 -15.91 -15.95 0.47
CA GLU A 140 -17.31 -16.05 0.02
C GLU A 140 -17.35 -16.71 -1.37
N THR A 141 -18.51 -17.19 -1.78
CA THR A 141 -18.77 -17.62 -3.16
C THR A 141 -18.53 -16.48 -4.14
N CYS A 142 -17.85 -16.76 -5.25
CA CYS A 142 -17.45 -15.72 -6.20
C CYS A 142 -18.63 -15.00 -6.89
N ASP A 143 -19.83 -15.57 -6.81
CA ASP A 143 -21.08 -15.04 -7.38
C ASP A 143 -21.73 -13.94 -6.50
N ALA A 144 -21.26 -13.76 -5.26
CA ALA A 144 -21.81 -12.74 -4.38
C ALA A 144 -21.52 -11.30 -4.84
N GLU A 145 -22.47 -10.39 -4.65
CA GLU A 145 -22.35 -9.01 -5.10
C GLU A 145 -21.81 -8.08 -4.00
N LEU A 146 -20.51 -7.78 -4.08
CA LEU A 146 -19.81 -6.89 -3.16
C LEU A 146 -19.24 -5.68 -3.90
N LYS A 147 -18.92 -4.63 -3.15
CA LYS A 147 -18.07 -3.55 -3.68
C LYS A 147 -16.65 -4.08 -3.87
N TRP A 148 -15.81 -3.40 -4.64
CA TRP A 148 -14.44 -3.84 -4.91
C TRP A 148 -13.46 -2.66 -4.91
N ILE A 149 -12.18 -2.97 -4.76
CA ILE A 149 -11.09 -1.99 -4.89
C ILE A 149 -10.20 -2.35 -6.07
N CYS A 150 -9.93 -1.36 -6.91
CA CYS A 150 -8.90 -1.42 -7.94
C CYS A 150 -7.63 -0.71 -7.47
N GLN A 151 -6.47 -1.18 -7.92
CA GLN A 151 -5.17 -0.59 -7.68
C GLN A 151 -4.34 -0.46 -8.96
N LYS A 152 -3.46 0.54 -9.00
CA LYS A 152 -2.36 0.65 -9.98
C LYS A 152 -1.24 1.52 -9.44
N GLU A 153 -0.08 1.50 -10.09
CA GLU A 153 1.05 2.33 -9.71
C GLU A 153 0.74 3.83 -9.94
N ALA A 154 1.26 4.68 -9.05
CA ALA A 154 1.22 6.11 -9.20
C ALA A 154 2.20 6.58 -10.29
N ALA A 155 1.84 7.63 -11.01
CA ALA A 155 2.72 8.22 -12.00
C ALA A 155 3.73 9.14 -11.31
N MET A 156 5.03 8.92 -11.57
CA MET A 156 6.09 9.84 -11.19
C MET A 156 6.17 10.98 -12.23
N ILE A 157 6.12 12.22 -11.76
CA ILE A 157 6.28 13.43 -12.58
C ILE A 157 7.46 14.27 -12.11
#